data_AF-A0AAN6QHD5-F1
#
_entry.id   AF-A0AAN6QHD5-F1
#
_cell.length_a   1.000
_cell.length_b   1.000
_cell.length_c   1.000
_cell.angle_alpha   90.00
_cell.angle_beta   90.00
_cell.angle_gamma   90.00
#
_symmetry.space_group_name_H-M   'P 1'
#
loop_
_entity.id
_entity.type
_entity.pdbx_description
1 polymer ?
#
loop_
_entity_poly.entity_id
_entity_poly.type
_entity_poly.pdbx_seq_one_letter_code
_entity_poly.pdbx_strand_id
1 'polypeptide(L)'
;MLQGVLLHCLELWEECWTACMDALDDVVRVEDEDILDAATMADFMFDNAFQRSRLYFQTLQLLRVFSDSILDTGRDIHQLDSMFLDPETARDMFCMPQNAPFGRSALSQELADLKKNWEFVTKFHSEAEVRLVQQVQAKIAEIQGLRDGPLNATSLRETAESTKMNRYIIVFTVVTVLYLPPTFIATVFGTDLFHETELTETINKYKIATVAASIGTYILAFLLILMVERIGVVQSLWAWVKGFNPQMHGKLKRWILNRRSEPDLQ
;
A
#
# COMPACT_ATOMS: atom_id res chain seq x y z
N MET A 1 2.34 -35.57 -35.50
CA MET A 1 0.98 -35.60 -34.92
C MET A 1 0.93 -34.92 -33.56
N LEU A 2 1.78 -35.31 -32.59
CA LEU A 2 1.83 -34.71 -31.25
C LEU A 2 2.06 -33.17 -31.23
N GLN A 3 3.01 -32.67 -32.01
CA GLN A 3 3.30 -31.22 -32.10
C GLN A 3 2.13 -30.41 -32.69
N GLY A 4 1.37 -30.98 -33.62
CA GLY A 4 0.19 -30.33 -34.20
C GLY A 4 -0.96 -30.25 -33.19
N VAL A 5 -1.14 -31.29 -32.38
CA VAL A 5 -2.09 -31.26 -31.25
C VAL A 5 -1.66 -30.22 -30.21
N LEU A 6 -0.36 -30.15 -29.90
CA LEU A 6 0.16 -29.15 -28.97
C LEU A 6 -0.06 -27.73 -29.48
N LEU A 7 0.22 -27.45 -30.75
CA LEU A 7 -0.03 -26.14 -31.35
C LEU A 7 -1.50 -25.75 -31.26
N HIS A 8 -2.42 -26.67 -31.57
CA HIS A 8 -3.85 -26.41 -31.44
C HIS A 8 -4.31 -26.18 -30.00
N CYS A 9 -3.74 -26.92 -29.03
CA CYS A 9 -3.98 -26.65 -27.62
C CYS A 9 -3.47 -25.26 -27.19
N LEU A 10 -2.36 -24.79 -27.77
CA LEU A 10 -1.81 -23.46 -27.47
C LEU A 10 -2.62 -22.33 -28.11
N GLU A 11 -3.17 -22.54 -29.31
CA GLU A 11 -4.13 -21.62 -29.91
C GLU A 11 -5.37 -21.47 -29.02
N LEU A 12 -5.96 -22.58 -28.59
CA LEU A 12 -7.11 -22.57 -27.67
C LEU A 12 -6.78 -21.92 -26.32
N TRP A 13 -5.58 -22.17 -25.80
CA TRP A 13 -5.09 -21.55 -24.58
C TRP A 13 -5.03 -20.03 -24.73
N GLU A 14 -4.47 -19.52 -25.83
CA GLU A 14 -4.39 -18.07 -26.10
C GLU A 14 -5.79 -17.45 -26.23
N GLU A 15 -6.69 -18.11 -26.97
CA GLU A 15 -8.08 -17.65 -27.15
C GLU A 15 -8.83 -17.58 -25.82
N CYS A 16 -8.70 -18.61 -24.97
CA CYS A 16 -9.35 -18.67 -23.67
C CYS A 16 -8.83 -17.58 -22.73
N TRP A 17 -7.51 -17.33 -22.72
CA TRP A 17 -6.95 -16.24 -21.92
C TRP A 17 -7.39 -14.88 -22.41
N THR A 18 -7.40 -14.66 -23.72
CA THR A 18 -7.87 -13.40 -24.30
C THR A 18 -9.34 -13.15 -23.94
N ALA A 19 -10.21 -14.15 -24.12
CA ALA A 19 -11.62 -14.04 -23.75
C ALA A 19 -11.83 -13.81 -22.24
N CYS A 20 -11.01 -14.43 -21.39
CA CYS A 20 -11.03 -14.19 -19.94
C CYS A 20 -10.64 -12.75 -19.59
N MET A 21 -9.60 -12.22 -20.25
CA MET A 21 -9.16 -10.84 -20.06
C MET A 21 -10.20 -9.83 -20.55
N ASP A 22 -10.86 -10.10 -21.68
CA ASP A 22 -11.96 -9.26 -22.20
C ASP A 22 -13.16 -9.25 -21.26
N ALA A 23 -13.54 -10.42 -20.71
CA ALA A 23 -14.61 -10.52 -19.72
C ALA A 23 -14.25 -9.80 -18.41
N LEU A 24 -12.98 -9.83 -18.01
CA LEU A 24 -12.52 -9.07 -16.85
C LEU A 24 -12.59 -7.57 -17.11
N ASP A 25 -12.22 -7.13 -18.32
CA ASP A 25 -12.29 -5.72 -18.69
C ASP A 25 -13.73 -5.21 -18.60
N ASP A 26 -14.71 -5.96 -19.11
CA ASP A 26 -16.13 -5.62 -19.03
C ASP A 26 -16.61 -5.44 -17.57
N VAL A 27 -16.15 -6.28 -16.64
CA VAL A 27 -16.52 -6.21 -15.21
C VAL A 27 -15.86 -5.02 -14.50
N VAL A 28 -14.65 -4.66 -14.90
CA VAL A 28 -13.86 -3.59 -14.26
C VAL A 28 -14.16 -2.23 -14.89
N ARG A 29 -14.67 -2.21 -16.12
CA ARG A 29 -14.93 -0.99 -16.88
C ARG A 29 -15.86 -0.09 -16.08
N VAL A 30 -15.34 1.08 -15.74
CA VAL A 30 -16.16 2.19 -15.29
C VAL A 30 -16.71 2.82 -16.57
N GLU A 31 -18.03 2.84 -16.75
CA GLU A 31 -18.61 3.50 -17.92
C GLU A 31 -18.30 4.99 -17.84
N ASP A 32 -17.86 5.59 -18.95
CA ASP A 32 -17.51 7.02 -19.00
C ASP A 32 -18.69 7.91 -18.56
N GLU A 33 -19.93 7.44 -18.77
CA GLU A 33 -21.16 8.08 -18.31
C GLU A 33 -21.24 8.16 -16.78
N ASP A 34 -20.73 7.16 -16.05
CA ASP A 34 -20.72 7.13 -14.59
C ASP A 34 -19.67 8.09 -14.00
N ILE A 35 -18.60 8.40 -14.74
CA ILE A 35 -17.56 9.35 -14.32
C ILE A 35 -18.08 10.79 -14.41
N LEU A 36 -18.96 11.07 -15.37
CA LEU A 36 -19.50 12.40 -15.63
C LEU A 36 -20.62 12.80 -14.68
N ASP A 37 -21.27 11.84 -14.01
CA ASP A 37 -22.23 12.12 -12.96
C ASP A 37 -21.53 12.37 -11.61
N ALA A 38 -21.66 13.59 -11.09
CA ALA A 38 -21.02 14.00 -9.85
C ALA A 38 -21.53 13.22 -8.61
N ALA A 39 -22.77 12.73 -8.64
CA ALA A 39 -23.32 11.92 -7.55
C ALA A 39 -22.75 10.50 -7.57
N THR A 40 -22.74 9.85 -8.73
CA THR A 40 -22.14 8.53 -8.95
C THR A 40 -20.63 8.54 -8.69
N MET A 41 -19.91 9.58 -9.15
CA MET A 41 -18.49 9.75 -8.87
C MET A 41 -18.18 9.93 -7.38
N ALA A 42 -19.03 10.65 -6.63
CA ALA A 42 -18.88 10.77 -5.19
C ALA A 42 -19.12 9.43 -4.46
N ASP A 43 -20.07 8.62 -4.92
CA ASP A 43 -20.30 7.27 -4.40
C ASP A 43 -19.11 6.33 -4.70
N PHE A 44 -18.54 6.42 -5.91
CA PHE A 44 -17.33 5.68 -6.27
C PHE A 44 -16.10 6.09 -5.46
N MET A 45 -15.95 7.39 -5.17
CA MET A 45 -14.83 7.91 -4.39
C MET A 45 -14.95 7.63 -2.89
N PHE A 46 -16.18 7.58 -2.37
CA PHE A 46 -16.45 7.58 -0.93
C PHE A 46 -17.44 6.48 -0.52
N ASP A 47 -17.28 5.28 -1.10
CA ASP A 47 -18.07 4.10 -0.77
C ASP A 47 -18.02 3.81 0.75
N ASN A 48 -19.14 4.03 1.42
CA ASN A 48 -19.28 3.88 2.88
C ASN A 48 -19.06 2.43 3.35
N ALA A 49 -19.14 1.44 2.45
CA ALA A 49 -19.00 0.02 2.75
C ALA A 49 -17.74 -0.62 2.14
N PHE A 50 -16.85 0.18 1.53
CA PHE A 50 -15.60 -0.27 0.91
C PHE A 50 -15.76 -1.41 -0.12
N GLN A 51 -16.94 -1.60 -0.71
CA GLN A 51 -17.22 -2.67 -1.67
C GLN A 51 -16.38 -2.51 -2.93
N ARG A 52 -16.22 -1.28 -3.43
CA ARG A 52 -15.35 -0.98 -4.59
C ARG A 52 -13.87 -1.23 -4.29
N SER A 53 -13.38 -0.80 -3.14
CA SER A 53 -12.00 -1.09 -2.71
C SER A 53 -11.74 -2.59 -2.61
N ARG A 54 -12.72 -3.36 -2.10
CA ARG A 54 -12.65 -4.83 -2.07
C ARG A 54 -12.63 -5.44 -3.47
N LEU A 55 -13.45 -4.95 -4.40
CA LEU A 55 -13.49 -5.42 -5.79
C LEU A 55 -12.15 -5.16 -6.49
N TYR A 56 -11.58 -3.96 -6.36
CA TYR A 56 -10.27 -3.65 -6.93
C TYR A 56 -9.16 -4.53 -6.31
N PHE A 57 -9.19 -4.75 -5.00
CA PHE A 57 -8.24 -5.65 -4.34
C PHE A 57 -8.36 -7.09 -4.87
N GLN A 58 -9.58 -7.65 -4.92
CA GLN A 58 -9.82 -8.99 -5.42
C GLN A 58 -9.37 -9.14 -6.88
N THR A 59 -9.67 -8.15 -7.70
CA THR A 59 -9.28 -8.14 -9.11
C THR A 59 -7.76 -8.08 -9.29
N LEU A 60 -7.07 -7.26 -8.50
CA LEU A 60 -5.61 -7.20 -8.51
C LEU A 60 -4.97 -8.52 -8.08
N GLN A 61 -5.54 -9.21 -7.09
CA GLN A 61 -5.04 -10.53 -6.70
C GLN A 61 -5.29 -11.56 -7.81
N LEU A 62 -6.45 -11.51 -8.46
CA LEU A 62 -6.78 -12.39 -9.58
C LEU A 62 -5.82 -12.18 -10.76
N LEU A 63 -5.58 -10.94 -11.16
CA LEU A 63 -4.61 -10.58 -12.22
C LEU A 63 -3.19 -11.07 -11.90
N ARG A 64 -2.76 -11.00 -10.63
CA ARG A 64 -1.47 -11.55 -10.22
C ARG A 64 -1.42 -13.06 -10.41
N VAL A 65 -2.46 -13.78 -9.97
CA VAL A 65 -2.57 -15.23 -10.16
C VAL A 65 -2.58 -15.60 -11.64
N PHE A 66 -3.25 -14.81 -12.49
CA PHE A 66 -3.24 -15.02 -13.94
C PHE A 66 -1.84 -14.86 -14.53
N SER A 67 -1.12 -13.80 -14.15
CA SER A 67 0.27 -13.60 -14.58
C SER A 67 1.13 -14.80 -14.19
N ASP A 68 1.02 -15.29 -12.96
CA ASP A 68 1.81 -16.42 -12.48
C ASP A 68 1.46 -17.71 -13.26
N SER A 69 0.16 -17.96 -13.49
CA SER A 69 -0.31 -19.13 -14.25
C SER A 69 0.13 -19.12 -15.72
N ILE A 70 0.17 -17.95 -16.35
CA ILE A 70 0.67 -17.79 -17.72
C ILE A 70 2.17 -18.11 -17.77
N LEU A 71 2.95 -17.56 -16.83
CA LEU A 71 4.40 -17.81 -16.74
C LEU A 71 4.73 -19.25 -16.34
N ASP A 72 3.89 -19.91 -15.53
CA ASP A 72 4.00 -21.34 -15.24
C ASP A 72 3.86 -22.17 -16.52
N THR A 73 2.88 -21.85 -17.36
CA THR A 73 2.67 -22.54 -18.64
C THR A 73 3.90 -22.42 -19.55
N GLY A 74 4.50 -21.22 -19.63
CA GLY A 74 5.74 -21.00 -20.38
C GLY A 74 6.91 -21.83 -19.84
N ARG A 75 7.05 -21.94 -18.52
CA ARG A 75 8.05 -22.80 -17.87
C ARG A 75 7.83 -24.28 -18.19
N ASP A 76 6.59 -24.76 -18.22
CA ASP A 76 6.27 -26.14 -18.55
C ASP A 76 6.63 -26.46 -20.01
N ILE A 77 6.38 -25.54 -20.94
CA ILE A 77 6.79 -25.69 -22.35
C ILE A 77 8.31 -25.69 -22.48
N HIS A 78 9.01 -24.83 -21.74
CA HIS A 78 10.47 -24.85 -21.70
C HIS A 78 11.06 -26.13 -21.10
N GLN A 79 10.37 -26.82 -20.18
CA GLN A 79 10.84 -28.13 -19.72
C GLN A 79 10.79 -29.17 -20.82
N LEU A 80 9.80 -29.08 -21.73
CA LEU A 80 9.68 -29.94 -22.90
C LEU A 80 10.76 -29.68 -23.95
N ASP A 81 11.49 -28.57 -23.90
CA ASP A 81 12.63 -28.30 -24.80
C ASP A 81 13.64 -29.45 -24.78
N SER A 82 13.95 -29.98 -23.60
CA SER A 82 14.88 -31.10 -23.42
C SER A 82 14.45 -32.38 -24.16
N MET A 83 13.15 -32.56 -24.36
CA MET A 83 12.54 -33.73 -24.99
C MET A 83 12.61 -33.69 -26.52
N PHE A 84 12.61 -32.48 -27.11
CA PHE A 84 12.55 -32.28 -28.56
C PHE A 84 13.85 -31.72 -29.16
N LEU A 85 14.70 -31.07 -28.36
CA LEU A 85 15.95 -30.45 -28.80
C LEU A 85 17.19 -31.31 -28.54
N ASP A 86 17.12 -32.28 -27.61
CA ASP A 86 18.21 -33.21 -27.36
C ASP A 86 18.12 -34.46 -28.26
N PRO A 87 19.08 -34.69 -29.17
CA PRO A 87 19.08 -35.84 -30.06
C PRO A 87 19.16 -37.18 -29.33
N GLU A 88 19.81 -37.23 -28.15
CA GLU A 88 19.96 -38.46 -27.37
C GLU A 88 18.63 -38.83 -26.69
N THR A 89 17.99 -37.87 -26.02
CA THR A 89 16.66 -38.06 -25.41
C THR A 89 15.59 -38.38 -26.44
N ALA A 90 15.59 -37.72 -27.61
CA ALA A 90 14.67 -38.04 -28.69
C ALA A 90 14.88 -39.48 -29.21
N ARG A 91 16.13 -39.91 -29.39
CA ARG A 91 16.46 -41.28 -29.84
C ARG A 91 15.95 -42.34 -28.85
N ASP A 92 16.14 -42.11 -27.56
CA ASP A 92 15.67 -43.01 -26.50
C ASP A 92 14.13 -43.09 -26.47
N MET A 93 13.45 -41.95 -26.67
CA MET A 93 11.99 -41.90 -26.74
C MET A 93 11.42 -42.71 -27.90
N PHE A 94 12.09 -42.71 -29.06
CA PHE A 94 11.67 -43.51 -30.22
C PHE A 94 12.15 -44.96 -30.19
N CYS A 95 12.77 -45.43 -29.09
CA CYS A 95 13.20 -46.82 -28.89
C CYS A 95 14.03 -47.39 -30.06
N MET A 96 14.89 -46.56 -30.66
CA MET A 96 15.64 -46.96 -31.85
C MET A 96 16.90 -47.78 -31.48
N PRO A 97 17.10 -48.97 -32.06
CA PRO A 97 18.27 -49.79 -31.76
C PRO A 97 19.55 -49.12 -32.31
N GLN A 98 20.61 -49.08 -31.50
CA GLN A 98 21.90 -48.42 -31.79
C GLN A 98 22.54 -48.82 -33.13
N ASN A 99 22.15 -49.97 -33.70
CA ASN A 99 22.78 -50.60 -34.86
C ASN A 99 21.86 -50.77 -36.08
N ALA A 100 20.68 -50.13 -36.13
CA ALA A 100 19.82 -50.25 -37.30
C ALA A 100 20.47 -49.58 -38.54
N PRO A 101 20.57 -50.30 -39.68
CA PRO A 101 21.05 -49.75 -40.95
C PRO A 101 19.97 -48.95 -41.70
N PHE A 102 18.81 -48.69 -41.07
CA PHE A 102 17.77 -47.83 -41.63
C PHE A 102 18.33 -46.40 -41.79
N GLY A 103 18.20 -45.85 -43.00
CA GLY A 103 18.99 -44.73 -43.50
C GLY A 103 19.11 -43.56 -42.52
N ARG A 104 20.33 -43.34 -42.00
CA ARG A 104 20.69 -42.18 -41.16
C ARG A 104 20.19 -40.86 -41.73
N SER A 105 20.08 -40.75 -43.05
CA SER A 105 19.59 -39.54 -43.74
C SER A 105 18.09 -39.27 -43.53
N ALA A 106 17.24 -40.31 -43.54
CA ALA A 106 15.79 -40.13 -43.36
C ALA A 106 15.47 -39.75 -41.91
N LEU A 107 16.12 -40.39 -40.95
CA LEU A 107 15.96 -40.09 -39.52
C LEU A 107 16.54 -38.73 -39.13
N SER A 108 17.70 -38.34 -39.70
CA SER A 108 18.23 -36.99 -39.48
C SER A 108 17.31 -35.90 -40.02
N GLN A 109 16.57 -36.20 -41.11
CA GLN A 109 15.62 -35.27 -41.70
C GLN A 109 14.37 -35.15 -40.84
N GLU A 110 13.81 -36.26 -40.35
CA GLU A 110 12.66 -36.24 -39.44
C GLU A 110 12.99 -35.54 -38.11
N LEU A 111 14.19 -35.74 -37.56
CA LEU A 111 14.63 -35.05 -36.34
C LEU A 111 14.83 -33.54 -36.57
N ALA A 112 15.36 -33.16 -37.75
CA ALA A 112 15.48 -31.75 -38.13
C ALA A 112 14.11 -31.08 -38.32
N ASP A 113 13.15 -31.78 -38.92
CA ASP A 113 11.78 -31.32 -39.08
C ASP A 113 11.06 -31.21 -37.72
N LEU A 114 11.26 -32.18 -36.82
CA LEU A 114 10.74 -32.16 -35.45
C LEU A 114 11.28 -30.94 -34.68
N LYS A 115 12.59 -30.70 -34.76
CA LYS A 115 13.24 -29.54 -34.14
C LYS A 115 12.68 -28.22 -34.68
N LYS A 116 12.58 -28.09 -36.01
CA LYS A 116 12.05 -26.88 -36.65
C LYS A 116 10.59 -26.61 -36.24
N ASN A 117 9.76 -27.66 -36.19
CA ASN A 117 8.38 -27.55 -35.74
C ASN A 117 8.29 -27.17 -34.26
N TRP A 118 9.18 -27.70 -33.42
CA TRP A 118 9.26 -27.35 -32.01
C TRP A 118 9.64 -25.89 -31.81
N GLU A 119 10.68 -25.41 -32.50
CA GLU A 119 11.09 -24.00 -32.48
C GLU A 119 9.94 -23.07 -32.90
N PHE A 120 9.11 -23.48 -33.87
CA PHE A 120 7.91 -22.74 -34.24
C PHE A 120 6.88 -22.67 -33.10
N VAL A 121 6.60 -23.80 -32.45
CA VAL A 121 5.64 -23.87 -31.33
C VAL A 121 6.12 -23.03 -30.14
N THR A 122 7.38 -23.16 -29.74
CA THR A 122 7.95 -22.39 -28.63
C THR A 122 7.94 -20.89 -28.93
N LYS A 123 8.24 -20.51 -30.18
CA LYS A 123 8.17 -19.11 -30.61
C LYS A 123 6.73 -18.58 -30.56
N PHE A 124 5.77 -19.33 -31.09
CA PHE A 124 4.36 -18.95 -31.05
C PHE A 124 3.88 -18.74 -29.61
N HIS A 125 4.18 -19.68 -28.70
CA HIS A 125 3.81 -19.55 -27.30
C HIS A 125 4.47 -18.35 -26.63
N SER A 126 5.79 -18.16 -26.82
CA SER A 126 6.52 -17.04 -26.21
C SER A 126 5.95 -15.69 -26.65
N GLU A 127 5.56 -15.55 -27.92
CA GLU A 127 4.92 -14.33 -28.41
C GLU A 127 3.53 -14.12 -27.77
N ALA A 128 2.74 -15.18 -27.59
CA ALA A 128 1.43 -15.11 -26.92
C ALA A 128 1.56 -14.80 -25.42
N GLU A 129 2.50 -15.45 -24.73
CA GLU A 129 2.84 -15.23 -23.33
C GLU A 129 3.20 -13.77 -23.07
N VAL A 130 4.11 -13.20 -23.87
CA VAL A 130 4.52 -11.80 -23.74
C VAL A 130 3.33 -10.86 -23.93
N ARG A 131 2.46 -11.11 -24.92
CA ARG A 131 1.26 -10.29 -25.14
C ARG A 131 0.33 -10.34 -23.93
N LEU A 132 0.00 -11.54 -23.44
CA LEU A 132 -0.94 -11.71 -22.34
C LEU A 132 -0.40 -11.13 -21.03
N VAL A 133 0.88 -11.35 -20.73
CA VAL A 133 1.53 -10.76 -19.54
C VAL A 133 1.53 -9.23 -19.62
N GLN A 134 1.83 -8.65 -20.79
CA GLN A 134 1.78 -7.20 -20.97
C GLN A 134 0.37 -6.64 -20.74
N GLN A 135 -0.67 -7.31 -21.24
CA GLN A 135 -2.05 -6.92 -21.00
C GLN A 135 -2.40 -6.98 -19.51
N VAL A 136 -2.01 -8.05 -18.81
CA VAL A 136 -2.21 -8.19 -17.35
C VAL A 136 -1.51 -7.07 -16.59
N GLN A 137 -0.25 -6.75 -16.92
CA GLN A 137 0.49 -5.68 -16.24
C GLN A 137 -0.12 -4.30 -16.50
N ALA A 138 -0.59 -4.03 -17.72
CA ALA A 138 -1.31 -2.80 -18.04
C ALA A 138 -2.58 -2.67 -17.19
N LYS A 139 -3.37 -3.75 -17.07
CA LYS A 139 -4.59 -3.77 -16.24
C LYS A 139 -4.31 -3.64 -14.74
N ILE A 140 -3.22 -4.22 -14.25
CA ILE A 140 -2.77 -4.01 -12.87
C ILE A 140 -2.49 -2.53 -12.61
N ALA A 141 -1.75 -1.86 -13.50
CA ALA A 141 -1.42 -0.45 -13.35
C ALA A 141 -2.67 0.45 -13.40
N GLU A 142 -3.60 0.16 -14.30
CA GLU A 142 -4.89 0.86 -14.42
C GLU A 142 -5.70 0.76 -13.12
N ILE A 143 -5.92 -0.47 -12.63
CA ILE A 143 -6.72 -0.70 -11.41
C ILE A 143 -6.02 -0.15 -10.16
N GLN A 144 -4.69 -0.20 -10.10
CA GLN A 144 -3.94 0.45 -9.02
C GLN A 144 -4.17 1.96 -8.99
N GLY A 145 -4.15 2.61 -10.15
CA GLY A 145 -4.50 4.03 -10.27
C GLY A 145 -5.92 4.34 -9.79
N LEU A 146 -6.89 3.53 -10.22
CA LEU A 146 -8.30 3.67 -9.82
C LEU A 146 -8.52 3.42 -8.33
N ARG A 147 -7.73 2.53 -7.69
CA ARG A 147 -7.82 2.27 -6.26
C ARG A 147 -7.19 3.38 -5.43
N ASP A 148 -6.01 3.85 -5.82
CA ASP A 148 -5.20 4.74 -5.00
C ASP A 148 -5.77 6.18 -4.98
N GLY A 149 -6.43 6.62 -6.06
CA GLY A 149 -7.09 7.94 -6.13
C GLY A 149 -8.16 8.16 -5.04
N PRO A 150 -9.23 7.34 -4.99
CA PRO A 150 -10.27 7.38 -3.96
C PRO A 150 -9.76 7.23 -2.54
N LEU A 151 -8.80 6.31 -2.30
CA LEU A 151 -8.24 6.11 -0.97
C LEU A 151 -7.46 7.33 -0.48
N ASN A 152 -6.68 7.97 -1.36
CA ASN A 152 -5.97 9.20 -1.02
C ASN A 152 -6.95 10.36 -0.76
N ALA A 153 -7.99 10.51 -1.59
CA ALA A 153 -9.04 11.51 -1.36
C ALA A 153 -9.82 11.26 -0.06
N THR A 154 -10.11 10.01 0.27
CA THR A 154 -10.77 9.61 1.52
C THR A 154 -9.90 9.93 2.73
N SER A 155 -8.60 9.62 2.68
CA SER A 155 -7.64 9.98 3.74
C SER A 155 -7.56 11.50 3.95
N LEU A 156 -7.55 12.28 2.87
CA LEU A 156 -7.59 13.75 2.95
C LEU A 156 -8.90 14.25 3.57
N ARG A 157 -10.04 13.65 3.18
CA ARG A 157 -11.35 13.97 3.76
C ARG A 157 -11.41 13.64 5.24
N GLU A 158 -10.93 12.46 5.64
CA GLU A 158 -10.87 12.03 7.04
C GLU A 158 -9.97 12.97 7.87
N THR A 159 -8.83 13.38 7.30
CA THR A 159 -7.94 14.37 7.91
C THR A 159 -8.63 15.73 8.06
N ALA A 160 -9.38 16.17 7.06
CA ALA A 160 -10.14 17.41 7.11
C ALA A 160 -11.27 17.37 8.15
N GLU A 161 -12.00 16.24 8.25
CA GLU A 161 -13.01 16.02 9.28
C GLU A 161 -12.40 15.95 10.68
N SER A 162 -11.26 15.30 10.84
CA SER A 162 -10.49 15.29 12.11
C SER A 162 -10.05 16.70 12.51
N THR A 163 -9.67 17.54 11.55
CA THR A 163 -9.33 18.95 11.81
C THR A 163 -10.55 19.75 12.28
N LYS A 164 -11.73 19.51 11.69
CA LYS A 164 -12.99 20.11 12.18
C LYS A 164 -13.31 19.64 13.60
N MET A 165 -13.16 18.35 13.89
CA MET A 165 -13.34 17.79 15.23
C MET A 165 -12.39 18.43 16.24
N ASN A 166 -11.11 18.60 15.88
CA ASN A 166 -10.12 19.25 16.73
C ASN A 166 -10.51 20.70 17.07
N ARG A 167 -11.10 21.43 16.12
CA ARG A 167 -11.62 22.79 16.38
C ARG A 167 -12.74 22.80 17.41
N TYR A 168 -13.65 21.82 17.38
CA TYR A 168 -14.71 21.71 18.38
C TYR A 168 -14.17 21.39 19.77
N ILE A 169 -13.13 20.54 19.87
CA ILE A 169 -12.46 20.26 21.15
C ILE A 169 -11.88 21.55 21.74
N ILE A 170 -11.19 22.36 20.95
CA ILE A 170 -10.62 23.65 21.41
C ILE A 170 -11.72 24.57 21.95
N VAL A 171 -12.83 24.73 21.20
CA VAL A 171 -13.95 25.56 21.65
C VAL A 171 -14.56 25.03 22.95
N PHE A 172 -14.79 23.72 23.05
CA PHE A 172 -15.32 23.09 24.25
C PHE A 172 -14.39 23.27 25.45
N THR A 173 -13.08 23.12 25.27
CA THR A 173 -12.08 23.36 26.32
C THR A 173 -12.10 24.82 26.77
N VAL A 174 -12.17 25.79 25.86
CA VAL A 174 -12.26 27.22 26.21
C VAL A 174 -13.53 27.50 27.03
N VAL A 175 -14.68 27.00 26.59
CA VAL A 175 -15.95 27.16 27.34
C VAL A 175 -15.83 26.51 28.72
N THR A 176 -15.31 25.30 28.82
CA THR A 176 -15.14 24.60 30.10
C THR A 176 -14.22 25.37 31.05
N VAL A 177 -13.07 25.85 30.57
CA VAL A 177 -12.12 26.64 31.38
C VAL A 177 -12.73 27.96 31.87
N LEU A 178 -13.58 28.60 31.06
CA LEU A 178 -14.27 29.84 31.45
C LEU A 178 -15.40 29.60 32.46
N TYR A 179 -16.14 28.48 32.36
CA TYR A 179 -17.30 28.21 33.21
C TYR A 179 -16.97 27.49 34.52
N LEU A 180 -15.87 26.74 34.57
CA LEU A 180 -15.44 26.02 35.77
C LEU A 180 -15.21 26.95 37.00
N PRO A 181 -14.51 28.10 36.89
CA PRO A 181 -14.34 29.03 38.01
C PRO A 181 -15.66 29.61 38.56
N PRO A 182 -16.55 30.23 37.75
CA PRO A 182 -17.86 30.70 38.20
C PRO A 182 -18.70 29.61 38.88
N THR A 183 -18.70 28.41 38.30
CA THR A 183 -19.49 27.28 38.85
C THR A 183 -18.95 26.83 40.20
N PHE A 184 -17.62 26.77 40.35
CA PHE A 184 -16.98 26.47 41.64
C PHE A 184 -17.34 27.51 42.70
N ILE A 185 -17.25 28.80 42.36
CA ILE A 185 -17.61 29.91 43.26
C ILE A 185 -19.09 29.81 43.64
N ALA A 186 -19.99 29.63 42.67
CA ALA A 186 -21.42 29.48 42.91
C ALA A 186 -21.73 28.30 43.84
N THR A 187 -20.99 27.21 43.74
CA THR A 187 -21.15 26.04 44.61
C THR A 187 -20.63 26.32 46.02
N VAL A 188 -19.45 26.93 46.16
CA VAL A 188 -18.84 27.28 47.46
C VAL A 188 -19.69 28.29 48.24
N PHE A 189 -20.26 29.29 47.56
CA PHE A 189 -21.15 30.27 48.17
C PHE A 189 -22.60 29.80 48.29
N GLY A 190 -22.99 28.75 47.55
CA GLY A 190 -24.29 28.09 47.68
C GLY A 190 -24.36 27.10 48.84
N THR A 191 -23.21 26.66 49.38
CA THR A 191 -23.15 25.90 50.63
C THR A 191 -23.21 26.82 51.85
N ASP A 192 -23.87 26.38 52.93
CA ASP A 192 -24.11 27.12 54.20
C ASP A 192 -22.86 27.62 54.95
N LEU A 193 -21.66 27.47 54.38
CA LEU A 193 -20.38 27.86 54.95
C LEU A 193 -20.19 29.37 55.14
N PHE A 194 -21.04 30.22 54.53
CA PHE A 194 -20.93 31.68 54.57
C PHE A 194 -22.24 32.43 54.91
N HIS A 195 -23.07 31.88 55.81
CA HIS A 195 -24.16 32.65 56.42
C HIS A 195 -23.60 33.60 57.50
N GLU A 196 -23.15 34.79 57.11
CA GLU A 196 -22.92 35.91 58.03
C GLU A 196 -24.15 36.84 58.06
N THR A 197 -24.48 37.35 59.25
CA THR A 197 -25.69 38.11 59.59
C THR A 197 -25.84 39.49 58.93
N GLU A 198 -24.87 39.98 58.15
CA GLU A 198 -24.95 41.25 57.40
C GLU A 198 -24.74 41.07 55.88
N LEU A 199 -25.83 41.23 55.13
CA LEU A 199 -25.89 41.13 53.66
C LEU A 199 -24.82 41.93 52.91
N THR A 200 -24.43 43.10 53.42
CA THR A 200 -23.49 44.03 52.77
C THR A 200 -22.05 43.52 52.81
N GLU A 201 -21.66 42.80 53.86
CA GLU A 201 -20.30 42.28 54.02
C GLU A 201 -20.10 41.00 53.19
N THR A 202 -21.13 40.15 53.12
CA THR A 202 -21.16 38.95 52.25
C THR A 202 -21.08 39.31 50.77
N ILE A 203 -21.76 40.37 50.32
CA ILE A 203 -21.70 40.83 48.92
C ILE A 203 -20.29 41.30 48.54
N ASN A 204 -19.60 42.00 49.44
CA ASN A 204 -18.22 42.43 49.19
C ASN A 204 -17.23 41.27 49.20
N LYS A 205 -17.38 40.30 50.13
CA LYS A 205 -16.58 39.07 50.14
C LYS A 205 -16.82 38.22 48.89
N TYR A 206 -18.06 38.12 48.42
CA TYR A 206 -18.42 37.46 47.16
C TYR A 206 -17.78 38.13 45.95
N LYS A 207 -17.82 39.46 45.85
CA LYS A 207 -17.14 40.22 44.78
C LYS A 207 -15.63 39.95 44.75
N ILE A 208 -14.98 40.03 45.91
CA ILE A 208 -13.53 39.83 46.01
C ILE A 208 -13.16 38.39 45.69
N ALA A 209 -13.88 37.40 46.21
CA ALA A 209 -13.67 35.99 45.91
C ALA A 209 -13.91 35.67 44.43
N THR A 210 -14.92 36.28 43.82
CA THR A 210 -15.22 36.09 42.39
C THR A 210 -14.11 36.66 41.51
N VAL A 211 -13.63 37.87 41.82
CA VAL A 211 -12.53 38.49 41.09
C VAL A 211 -11.22 37.72 41.30
N ALA A 212 -10.92 37.30 42.53
CA ALA A 212 -9.72 36.54 42.86
C ALA A 212 -9.70 35.16 42.20
N ALA A 213 -10.83 34.44 42.20
CA ALA A 213 -10.96 33.15 41.54
C ALA A 213 -10.89 33.28 40.02
N SER A 214 -11.49 34.34 39.44
CA SER A 214 -11.39 34.63 38.00
C SER A 214 -9.93 34.88 37.59
N ILE A 215 -9.22 35.74 38.32
CA ILE A 215 -7.79 36.02 38.10
C ILE A 215 -6.97 34.75 38.29
N GLY A 216 -7.25 33.97 39.32
CA GLY A 216 -6.59 32.69 39.59
C GLY A 216 -6.71 31.72 38.42
N THR A 217 -7.90 31.61 37.81
CA THR A 217 -8.10 30.75 36.64
C THR A 217 -7.46 31.27 35.36
N TYR A 218 -7.38 32.58 35.14
CA TYR A 218 -6.62 33.13 34.01
C TYR A 218 -5.12 32.91 34.18
N ILE A 219 -4.59 33.07 35.40
CA ILE A 219 -3.19 32.78 35.72
C ILE A 219 -2.92 31.28 35.55
N LEU A 220 -3.81 30.42 36.03
CA LEU A 220 -3.66 28.97 35.89
C LEU A 220 -3.71 28.54 34.41
N ALA A 221 -4.63 29.10 33.63
CA ALA A 221 -4.70 28.85 32.19
C ALA A 221 -3.43 29.31 31.47
N PHE A 222 -2.91 30.50 31.81
CA PHE A 222 -1.66 31.01 31.27
C PHE A 222 -0.46 30.13 31.65
N LEU A 223 -0.40 29.67 32.90
CA LEU A 223 0.63 28.73 33.37
C LEU A 223 0.53 27.38 32.66
N LEU A 224 -0.67 26.85 32.44
CA LEU A 224 -0.88 25.60 31.70
C LEU A 224 -0.44 25.73 30.24
N ILE A 225 -0.73 26.85 29.57
CA ILE A 225 -0.26 27.13 28.21
C ILE A 225 1.27 27.18 28.15
N LEU A 226 1.90 27.93 29.06
CA LEU A 226 3.35 27.99 29.16
C LEU A 226 3.98 26.63 29.47
N MET A 227 3.30 25.80 30.27
CA MET A 227 3.76 24.45 30.61
C MET A 227 3.69 23.51 29.41
N VAL A 228 2.61 23.57 28.61
CA VAL A 228 2.48 22.79 27.37
C VAL A 228 3.53 23.18 26.35
N GLU A 229 3.78 24.47 26.14
CA GLU A 229 4.84 24.95 25.23
C GLU A 229 6.24 24.50 25.70
N ARG A 230 6.52 24.61 27.01
CA ARG A 230 7.77 24.10 27.60
C ARG A 230 7.93 22.60 27.40
N ILE A 231 6.87 21.81 27.58
CA ILE A 231 6.90 20.35 27.41
C ILE A 231 7.13 19.98 25.94
N GLY A 232 6.50 20.70 25.00
CA GLY A 232 6.72 20.49 23.55
C GLY A 232 8.16 20.76 23.14
N VAL A 233 8.75 21.85 23.62
CA VAL A 233 10.16 22.21 23.35
C VAL A 233 11.13 21.22 24.02
N VAL A 234 10.83 20.77 25.23
CA VAL A 234 11.65 19.75 25.91
C VAL A 234 11.56 18.40 25.19
N GLN A 235 10.38 18.00 24.69
CA GLN A 235 10.23 16.79 23.90
C GLN A 235 10.94 16.88 22.55
N SER A 236 10.89 18.01 21.84
CA SER A 236 11.65 18.19 20.60
C SER A 236 13.16 18.18 20.84
N LEU A 237 13.63 18.78 21.94
CA LEU A 237 15.03 18.72 22.36
C LEU A 237 15.46 17.31 22.77
N TRP A 238 14.61 16.56 23.48
CA TRP A 238 14.90 15.16 23.84
C TRP A 238 14.93 14.24 22.61
N ALA A 239 14.05 14.47 21.63
CA ALA A 239 14.06 13.74 20.37
C ALA A 239 15.31 14.07 19.54
N TRP A 240 15.73 15.33 19.51
CA TRP A 240 16.98 15.76 18.87
C TRP A 240 18.21 15.17 19.57
N VAL A 241 18.26 15.18 20.91
CA VAL A 241 19.36 14.59 21.70
C VAL A 241 19.43 13.07 21.55
N LYS A 242 18.29 12.37 21.49
CA LYS A 242 18.27 10.92 21.19
C LYS A 242 18.62 10.61 19.73
N GLY A 243 18.27 11.49 18.78
CA GLY A 243 18.65 11.39 17.38
C GLY A 243 20.13 11.69 17.14
N PHE A 244 20.75 12.48 18.02
CA PHE A 244 22.17 12.81 17.98
C PHE A 244 22.99 11.78 18.77
N ASN A 245 23.19 10.62 18.14
CA ASN A 245 24.37 9.73 18.26
C ASN A 245 24.20 8.41 19.05
N PRO A 246 24.28 7.27 18.33
CA PRO A 246 25.47 6.41 18.49
C PRO A 246 26.15 5.98 17.16
N GLN A 247 25.92 6.67 16.03
CA GLN A 247 26.59 6.33 14.75
C GLN A 247 27.91 7.07 14.47
N MET A 248 28.22 8.20 15.11
CA MET A 248 29.48 8.93 14.87
C MET A 248 30.66 8.31 15.61
N HIS A 249 30.44 7.70 16.78
CA HIS A 249 31.54 7.13 17.58
C HIS A 249 32.15 5.88 16.93
N GLY A 250 31.39 5.16 16.10
CA GLY A 250 31.86 4.01 15.32
C GLY A 250 32.59 4.36 14.03
N LYS A 251 32.30 5.54 13.42
CA LYS A 251 32.98 6.01 12.20
C LYS A 251 34.32 6.69 12.51
N LEU A 252 34.41 7.46 13.60
CA LEU A 252 35.67 8.09 14.01
C LEU A 252 36.72 7.06 14.45
N LYS A 253 36.29 6.00 15.16
CA LYS A 253 37.19 4.91 15.60
C LYS A 253 37.71 4.08 14.40
N ARG A 254 36.88 3.86 13.38
CA ARG A 254 37.28 3.20 12.12
C ARG A 254 38.23 4.05 11.29
N TRP A 255 38.02 5.37 11.23
CA TRP A 255 38.92 6.27 10.51
C TRP A 255 40.31 6.39 11.16
N ILE A 256 40.37 6.42 12.50
CA ILE A 256 41.66 6.46 13.23
C ILE A 256 42.42 5.13 13.14
N LEU A 257 41.71 3.99 13.14
CA LEU A 257 42.33 2.67 13.00
C LEU A 257 42.85 2.40 11.58
N ASN A 258 42.16 2.89 10.54
CA ASN A 258 42.58 2.69 9.15
C ASN A 258 43.77 3.58 8.72
N ARG A 259 44.12 4.59 9.51
CA ARG A 259 45.26 5.50 9.24
C ARG A 259 46.57 5.08 9.92
N ARG A 260 46.55 4.02 10.73
CA ARG A 260 47.74 3.48 11.43
C ARG A 260 48.29 2.19 10.76
N SER A 261 47.66 1.72 9.68
CA SER A 261 48.01 0.48 8.98
C SER A 261 48.60 0.69 7.58
N GLU A 262 49.03 1.91 7.23
CA GLU A 262 49.90 2.12 6.06
C GLU A 262 51.36 1.99 6.52
N PRO A 263 52.07 0.89 6.16
CA PRO A 263 53.51 0.82 6.33
C PRO A 263 54.19 1.68 5.27
N ASP A 264 55.03 2.60 5.72
CA ASP A 264 56.10 3.19 4.92
C ASP A 264 56.94 2.05 4.33
N LEU A 265 56.87 1.87 3.02
CA LEU A 265 57.85 1.10 2.26
C LEU A 265 57.93 1.62 0.82
N GLN A 266 59.02 2.35 0.60
CA GLN A 266 59.78 2.63 -0.63
C GLN A 266 59.18 3.61 -1.65
#